data_AF-A0A2G1VXC6-F1
#
_entry.id   AF-A0A2G1VXC6-F1
#
_cell.length_a   1.000
_cell.length_b   1.000
_cell.length_c   1.000
_cell.angle_alpha   90.00
_cell.angle_beta   90.00
_cell.angle_gamma   90.00
#
_symmetry.space_group_name_H-M   'P 1'
#
loop_
_entity.id
_entity.type
_entity.pdbx_description
1 polymer ?
#
loop_
_entity_poly.entity_id
_entity_poly.type
_entity_poly.pdbx_seq_one_letter_code
_entity_poly.pdbx_strand_id
1 'polypeptide(L)'
;MTFMTNQSGLLQDDFESRNTSRNLFRGFVIAAGVFLLVAVITAIAFVFLYQPIVPATQLVYAIQRLDSQSEIVTSSEMVEPLTRRLRHFFGPGMQVNALDEAHVEVILPTQDPMDLAVAKDLLVSAGVLRFLPIADRDQNISLSKRVEQAGDPPSLSRDVLNTDGTIVGRWVTVGFDDTAMLNDRITSLNVDLRSPIVRDSETGEVLSLPNQVLGNDNKIKIAQWMQEQAIRSIDVLTLVEETQAVNGEDLAFAAVTFDERGDPAVAFTFNDAGSKKMEALTITHSPKGNSLTQLGVVLDDQLITPHYSPRTC
;
A
#
# COMPACT_ATOMS: atom_id res chain seq x y z
N MET A 1 -9.27 76.17 97.44
CA MET A 1 -8.98 77.27 96.47
C MET A 1 -9.29 76.72 95.09
N THR A 2 -10.30 77.32 94.44
CA THR A 2 -10.59 77.50 93.00
C THR A 2 -9.81 76.59 92.04
N PHE A 3 -10.44 75.81 91.14
CA PHE A 3 -11.07 76.31 89.91
C PHE A 3 -12.27 75.47 89.43
N MET A 4 -13.33 76.18 89.03
CA MET A 4 -14.29 75.78 88.00
C MET A 4 -13.75 76.22 86.64
N THR A 5 -13.90 75.41 85.59
CA THR A 5 -14.55 75.84 84.33
C THR A 5 -15.08 74.63 83.54
N ASN A 6 -16.20 74.89 82.89
CA ASN A 6 -17.18 74.04 82.24
C ASN A 6 -16.78 73.70 80.80
N GLN A 7 -17.09 72.50 80.30
CA GLN A 7 -17.61 72.34 78.93
C GLN A 7 -18.33 71.01 78.74
N SER A 8 -19.54 71.14 78.23
CA SER A 8 -20.52 70.13 77.88
C SER A 8 -20.51 69.95 76.37
N GLY A 9 -20.75 68.72 75.90
CA GLY A 9 -21.06 68.41 74.51
C GLY A 9 -20.11 67.40 73.88
N LEU A 10 -20.61 66.19 73.65
CA LEU A 10 -20.49 65.40 72.41
C LEU A 10 -20.90 63.94 72.69
N LEU A 11 -22.22 63.70 72.67
CA LEU A 11 -22.81 62.39 72.45
C LEU A 11 -23.79 62.55 71.28
N GLN A 12 -23.31 62.38 70.04
CA GLN A 12 -24.07 61.93 68.87
C GLN A 12 -23.23 62.08 67.61
N ASP A 13 -22.64 60.98 67.16
CA ASP A 13 -22.64 60.53 65.75
C ASP A 13 -21.62 59.40 65.62
N ASP A 14 -22.04 58.16 65.85
CA ASP A 14 -21.22 57.01 65.44
C ASP A 14 -22.06 55.73 65.24
N PHE A 15 -23.13 55.83 64.44
CA PHE A 15 -23.95 54.67 64.08
C PHE A 15 -24.49 54.74 62.65
N GLU A 16 -23.66 55.05 61.63
CA GLU A 16 -24.04 54.75 60.24
C GLU A 16 -22.87 54.70 59.24
N SER A 17 -22.00 53.67 59.29
CA SER A 17 -21.14 53.36 58.10
C SER A 17 -20.53 51.95 58.04
N ARG A 18 -21.22 50.89 58.49
CA ARG A 18 -20.68 49.51 58.39
C ARG A 18 -21.62 48.49 57.75
N ASN A 19 -22.31 48.83 56.66
CA ASN A 19 -23.05 47.80 55.91
C ASN A 19 -22.98 47.88 54.37
N THR A 20 -22.02 48.62 53.80
CA THR A 20 -21.92 48.82 52.34
C THR A 20 -20.64 48.22 51.71
N SER A 21 -19.99 47.26 52.40
CA SER A 21 -18.72 46.67 51.93
C SER A 21 -18.82 45.17 51.57
N ARG A 22 -19.82 44.42 52.09
CA ARG A 22 -19.97 42.98 51.78
C ARG A 22 -20.63 42.67 50.43
N ASN A 23 -21.36 43.61 49.84
CA ASN A 23 -22.06 43.40 48.56
C ASN A 23 -21.17 43.66 47.33
N LEU A 24 -20.16 44.53 47.46
CA LEU A 24 -19.20 44.80 46.38
C LEU A 24 -18.22 43.64 46.15
N PHE A 25 -17.78 42.96 47.21
CA PHE A 25 -16.84 41.84 47.10
C PHE A 25 -17.50 40.58 46.53
N ARG A 26 -18.79 40.35 46.82
CA ARG A 26 -19.56 39.23 46.23
C ARG A 26 -19.85 39.43 44.74
N GLY A 27 -20.12 40.66 44.30
CA GLY A 27 -20.30 40.96 42.87
C GLY A 27 -19.03 40.72 42.05
N PHE A 28 -17.85 41.03 42.61
CA PHE A 28 -16.57 40.89 41.91
C PHE A 28 -16.15 39.43 41.71
N VAL A 29 -16.38 38.56 42.71
CA VAL A 29 -16.04 37.13 42.62
C VAL A 29 -16.95 36.40 41.62
N ILE A 30 -18.23 36.78 41.54
CA ILE A 30 -19.17 36.21 40.56
C ILE A 30 -18.82 36.67 39.13
N ALA A 31 -18.49 37.96 38.95
CA ALA A 31 -18.09 38.49 37.64
C ALA A 31 -16.78 37.86 37.11
N ALA A 32 -15.78 37.66 37.97
CA ALA A 32 -14.51 37.02 37.59
C ALA A 32 -14.69 35.53 37.24
N GLY A 33 -15.55 34.81 37.96
CA GLY A 33 -15.87 33.40 37.67
C GLY A 33 -16.60 33.21 36.34
N VAL A 34 -17.55 34.10 36.00
CA VAL A 34 -18.26 34.07 34.72
C VAL A 34 -17.32 34.42 33.56
N PHE A 35 -16.42 35.39 33.74
CA PHE A 35 -15.44 35.76 32.70
C PHE A 35 -14.46 34.63 32.39
N LEU A 36 -14.01 33.89 33.41
CA LEU A 36 -13.12 32.75 33.24
C LEU A 36 -13.84 31.57 32.58
N LEU A 37 -15.12 31.35 32.90
CA LEU A 37 -15.92 30.31 32.28
C LEU A 37 -16.24 30.63 30.81
N VAL A 38 -16.54 31.89 30.48
CA VAL A 38 -16.69 32.35 29.09
C VAL A 38 -15.37 32.23 28.34
N ALA A 39 -14.24 32.58 28.94
CA ALA A 39 -12.91 32.43 28.32
C ALA A 39 -12.51 30.97 28.07
N VAL A 40 -12.88 30.05 28.96
CA VAL A 40 -12.65 28.61 28.77
C VAL A 40 -13.59 28.06 27.70
N ILE A 41 -14.87 28.47 27.66
CA ILE A 41 -15.81 28.08 26.61
C ILE A 41 -15.37 28.63 25.25
N THR A 42 -14.90 29.88 25.17
CA THR A 42 -14.39 30.45 23.92
C THR A 42 -13.07 29.82 23.50
N ALA A 43 -12.17 29.48 24.43
CA ALA A 43 -10.94 28.74 24.11
C ALA A 43 -11.24 27.32 23.61
N ILE A 44 -12.18 26.60 24.22
CA ILE A 44 -12.63 25.28 23.76
C ILE A 44 -13.31 25.38 22.40
N ALA A 45 -14.19 26.38 22.20
CA ALA A 45 -14.82 26.63 20.91
C ALA A 45 -13.79 27.00 19.83
N PHE A 46 -12.73 27.73 20.19
CA PHE A 46 -11.65 28.09 19.28
C PHE A 46 -10.81 26.87 18.86
N VAL A 47 -10.56 25.93 19.77
CA VAL A 47 -9.90 24.65 19.46
C VAL A 47 -10.76 23.77 18.54
N PHE A 48 -12.09 23.80 18.68
CA PHE A 48 -12.99 23.06 17.78
C PHE A 48 -13.22 23.76 16.42
N LEU A 49 -13.11 25.09 16.33
CA LEU A 49 -13.33 25.85 15.10
C LEU A 49 -12.08 25.99 14.20
N TYR A 50 -10.88 25.73 14.73
CA TYR A 50 -9.62 25.73 13.97
C TYR A 50 -9.16 24.32 13.56
N GLN A 51 -10.08 23.45 13.18
CA GLN A 51 -9.69 22.30 12.36
C GLN A 51 -9.37 22.87 10.96
N PRO A 52 -8.13 22.78 10.45
CA PRO A 52 -7.85 23.18 9.08
C PRO A 52 -8.79 22.38 8.17
N ILE A 53 -9.62 23.08 7.40
CA ILE A 53 -10.42 22.45 6.35
C ILE A 53 -9.41 21.95 5.32
N VAL A 54 -9.03 20.69 5.43
CA VAL A 54 -8.18 20.07 4.42
C VAL A 54 -9.06 19.94 3.18
N PRO A 55 -8.72 20.63 2.08
CA PRO A 55 -9.56 20.58 0.90
C PRO A 55 -9.56 19.14 0.39
N ALA A 56 -10.75 18.56 0.22
CA ALA A 56 -10.91 17.16 -0.16
C ALA A 56 -10.87 17.02 -1.69
N THR A 57 -10.31 15.90 -2.16
CA THR A 57 -10.39 15.48 -3.56
C THR A 57 -11.39 14.34 -3.70
N GLN A 58 -12.32 14.47 -4.64
CA GLN A 58 -13.29 13.43 -4.99
C GLN A 58 -12.82 12.74 -6.26
N LEU A 59 -12.71 11.41 -6.21
CA LEU A 59 -12.40 10.55 -7.34
C LEU A 59 -13.58 9.61 -7.58
N VAL A 60 -13.94 9.40 -8.85
CA VAL A 60 -15.00 8.48 -9.24
C VAL A 60 -14.44 7.49 -10.25
N TYR A 61 -14.59 6.20 -9.96
CA TYR A 61 -14.07 5.11 -10.77
C TYR A 61 -15.18 4.19 -11.23
N ALA A 62 -15.09 3.73 -12.48
CA ALA A 62 -15.95 2.69 -13.03
C ALA A 62 -15.26 1.32 -12.95
N ILE A 63 -16.01 0.30 -12.58
CA ILE A 63 -15.57 -1.09 -12.54
C ILE A 63 -15.58 -1.63 -13.97
N GLN A 64 -14.41 -1.94 -14.51
CA GLN A 64 -14.26 -2.58 -15.81
C GLN A 64 -14.43 -4.09 -15.67
N ARG A 65 -15.33 -4.67 -16.47
CA ARG A 65 -15.60 -6.11 -16.50
C ARG A 65 -15.00 -6.67 -17.78
N LEU A 66 -13.88 -7.40 -17.67
CA LEU A 66 -13.19 -7.95 -18.85
C LEU A 66 -13.76 -9.29 -19.31
N ASP A 67 -14.32 -10.10 -18.39
CA ASP A 67 -14.80 -11.45 -18.70
C ASP A 67 -16.28 -11.66 -18.34
N SER A 68 -17.01 -12.38 -19.19
CA SER A 68 -18.44 -12.66 -19.02
C SER A 68 -18.74 -13.83 -18.08
N GLN A 69 -17.71 -14.50 -17.55
CA GLN A 69 -17.82 -15.71 -16.72
C GLN A 69 -17.39 -15.51 -15.27
N SER A 70 -16.94 -14.31 -14.89
CA SER A 70 -16.56 -13.98 -13.51
C SER A 70 -17.80 -13.67 -12.67
N GLU A 71 -17.73 -14.02 -11.38
CA GLU A 71 -18.66 -13.52 -10.37
C GLU A 71 -18.79 -11.99 -10.50
N ILE A 72 -20.02 -11.49 -10.58
CA ILE A 72 -20.29 -10.07 -10.79
C ILE A 72 -19.94 -9.33 -9.50
N VAL A 73 -18.73 -8.77 -9.44
CA VAL A 73 -18.33 -7.91 -8.31
C VAL A 73 -19.02 -6.57 -8.45
N THR A 74 -19.77 -6.20 -7.41
CA THR A 74 -20.49 -4.93 -7.29
C THR A 74 -19.63 -3.89 -6.57
N SER A 75 -19.90 -2.61 -6.81
CA SER A 75 -19.27 -1.51 -6.07
C SER A 75 -19.39 -1.64 -4.55
N SER A 76 -20.51 -2.13 -4.03
CA SER A 76 -20.73 -2.36 -2.60
C SER A 76 -19.75 -3.36 -2.00
N GLU A 77 -19.37 -4.40 -2.75
CA GLU A 77 -18.40 -5.40 -2.32
C GLU A 77 -16.97 -4.84 -2.33
N MET A 78 -16.71 -3.80 -3.13
CA MET A 78 -15.41 -3.12 -3.19
C MET A 78 -15.22 -2.05 -2.11
N VAL A 79 -16.29 -1.51 -1.51
CA VAL A 79 -16.20 -0.42 -0.52
C VAL A 79 -15.26 -0.77 0.63
N GLU A 80 -15.44 -1.94 1.25
CA GLU A 80 -14.65 -2.31 2.42
C GLU A 80 -13.18 -2.65 2.10
N PRO A 81 -12.87 -3.46 1.08
CA PRO A 81 -11.49 -3.68 0.64
C PRO A 81 -10.74 -2.38 0.31
N LEU A 82 -11.37 -1.48 -0.46
CA LEU A 82 -10.77 -0.20 -0.84
C LEU A 82 -10.60 0.72 0.38
N THR A 83 -11.59 0.76 1.27
CA THR A 83 -11.49 1.51 2.53
C THR A 83 -10.31 1.02 3.36
N ARG A 84 -10.13 -0.29 3.50
CA ARG A 84 -9.03 -0.87 4.29
C ARG A 84 -7.67 -0.51 3.70
N ARG A 85 -7.54 -0.61 2.37
CA ARG A 85 -6.32 -0.29 1.63
C ARG A 85 -5.94 1.19 1.75
N LEU A 86 -6.88 2.09 1.48
CA LEU A 86 -6.63 3.53 1.50
C LEU A 86 -6.43 4.08 2.92
N ARG A 87 -7.14 3.54 3.92
CA ARG A 87 -7.06 4.02 5.31
C ARG A 87 -5.67 3.87 5.90
N HIS A 88 -4.88 2.90 5.44
CA HIS A 88 -3.49 2.74 5.86
C HIS A 88 -2.62 3.96 5.50
N PHE A 89 -2.89 4.59 4.35
CA PHE A 89 -2.12 5.72 3.83
C PHE A 89 -2.71 7.08 4.22
N PHE A 90 -4.03 7.25 4.09
CA PHE A 90 -4.70 8.54 4.25
C PHE A 90 -5.31 8.76 5.64
N GLY A 91 -5.34 7.71 6.48
CA GLY A 91 -5.84 7.80 7.84
C GLY A 91 -7.32 8.18 7.96
N PRO A 92 -7.74 8.81 9.08
CA PRO A 92 -9.11 9.25 9.28
C PRO A 92 -9.48 10.44 8.38
N GLY A 93 -10.74 10.50 7.93
CA GLY A 93 -11.25 11.58 7.07
C GLY A 93 -11.42 11.20 5.59
N MET A 94 -10.83 10.07 5.17
CA MET A 94 -11.12 9.44 3.88
C MET A 94 -12.47 8.71 3.91
N GLN A 95 -13.19 8.75 2.79
CA GLN A 95 -14.46 8.03 2.60
C GLN A 95 -14.43 7.24 1.29
N VAL A 96 -15.03 6.05 1.29
CA VAL A 96 -15.31 5.26 0.09
C VAL A 96 -16.79 4.95 0.08
N ASN A 97 -17.46 5.27 -1.02
CA ASN A 97 -18.89 5.07 -1.20
C ASN A 97 -19.16 4.28 -2.49
N ALA A 98 -20.15 3.38 -2.45
CA ALA A 98 -20.74 2.85 -3.66
C ALA A 98 -21.70 3.90 -4.23
N LEU A 99 -21.43 4.41 -5.43
CA LEU A 99 -22.29 5.40 -6.08
C LEU A 99 -23.46 4.72 -6.79
N ASP A 100 -23.16 3.64 -7.51
CA ASP A 100 -24.10 2.70 -8.13
C ASP A 100 -23.43 1.33 -8.28
N GLU A 101 -24.07 0.32 -8.89
CA GLU A 101 -23.53 -1.05 -9.01
C GLU A 101 -22.14 -1.14 -9.68
N ALA A 102 -21.75 -0.17 -10.51
CA ALA A 102 -20.53 -0.18 -11.29
C ALA A 102 -19.56 0.97 -10.94
N HIS A 103 -19.95 1.90 -10.06
CA HIS A 103 -19.12 3.05 -9.73
C HIS A 103 -18.81 3.14 -8.23
N VAL A 104 -17.55 3.43 -7.94
CA VAL A 104 -17.05 3.72 -6.59
C VAL A 104 -16.60 5.18 -6.53
N GLU A 105 -17.05 5.88 -5.50
CA GLU A 105 -16.59 7.22 -5.15
C GLU A 105 -15.60 7.14 -3.98
N VAL A 106 -14.52 7.92 -4.08
CA VAL A 106 -13.48 8.00 -3.06
C VAL A 106 -13.22 9.47 -2.75
N ILE A 107 -13.37 9.86 -1.49
CA ILE A 107 -13.13 11.22 -1.00
C ILE A 107 -11.87 11.18 -0.14
N LEU A 108 -10.83 11.89 -0.57
CA LEU A 108 -9.52 11.93 0.09
C LEU A 108 -9.28 13.28 0.75
N PRO A 109 -8.73 13.33 1.98
CA PRO A 109 -8.38 14.58 2.65
C PRO A 109 -7.01 15.10 2.17
N THR A 110 -6.80 15.20 0.86
CA THR A 110 -5.57 15.73 0.26
C THR A 110 -5.85 16.26 -1.15
N GLN A 111 -5.06 17.25 -1.58
CA GLN A 111 -4.97 17.73 -2.96
C GLN A 111 -3.55 17.59 -3.52
N ASP A 112 -2.62 17.02 -2.75
CA ASP A 112 -1.24 16.87 -3.18
C ASP A 112 -1.19 15.93 -4.40
N PRO A 113 -0.65 16.37 -5.55
CA PRO A 113 -0.53 15.53 -6.74
C PRO A 113 0.20 14.20 -6.51
N MET A 114 1.16 14.14 -5.58
CA MET A 114 1.89 12.92 -5.23
C MET A 114 1.03 11.95 -4.45
N ASP A 115 0.32 12.44 -3.43
CA ASP A 115 -0.65 11.67 -2.67
C ASP A 115 -1.77 11.13 -3.58
N LEU A 116 -2.24 11.96 -4.52
CA LEU A 116 -3.26 11.57 -5.48
C LEU A 116 -2.74 10.53 -6.47
N ALA A 117 -1.47 10.56 -6.85
CA ALA A 117 -0.86 9.52 -7.68
C ALA A 117 -0.84 8.16 -6.93
N VAL A 118 -0.43 8.17 -5.66
CA VAL A 118 -0.46 6.98 -4.80
C VAL A 118 -1.89 6.46 -4.64
N ALA A 119 -2.86 7.34 -4.40
CA ALA A 119 -4.26 6.93 -4.28
C ALA A 119 -4.79 6.28 -5.57
N LYS A 120 -4.47 6.87 -6.73
CA LYS A 120 -4.87 6.32 -8.04
C LYS A 120 -4.29 4.93 -8.26
N ASP A 121 -3.03 4.73 -7.90
CA ASP A 121 -2.35 3.44 -8.00
C ASP A 121 -3.04 2.38 -7.12
N LEU A 122 -3.28 2.71 -5.84
CA LEU A 122 -3.98 1.83 -4.90
C LEU A 122 -5.43 1.50 -5.31
N LEU A 123 -6.10 2.39 -6.03
CA LEU A 123 -7.48 2.22 -6.49
C LEU A 123 -7.61 1.35 -7.75
N VAL A 124 -6.64 1.44 -8.65
CA VAL A 124 -6.63 0.66 -9.90
C VAL A 124 -6.01 -0.72 -9.69
N SER A 125 -5.13 -0.86 -8.71
CA SER A 125 -4.60 -2.14 -8.25
C SER A 125 -5.73 -3.07 -7.81
N ALA A 126 -5.79 -4.29 -8.36
CA ALA A 126 -6.70 -5.32 -7.86
C ALA A 126 -6.26 -5.83 -6.48
N GLY A 127 -4.97 -5.70 -6.17
CA GLY A 127 -4.34 -6.18 -4.94
C GLY A 127 -4.26 -7.70 -4.88
N VAL A 128 -4.24 -8.37 -6.03
CA VAL A 128 -4.21 -9.83 -6.10
C VAL A 128 -2.79 -10.31 -5.88
N LEU A 129 -2.55 -10.81 -4.67
CA LEU A 129 -1.30 -11.43 -4.28
C LEU A 129 -1.30 -12.91 -4.64
N ARG A 130 -0.22 -13.38 -5.27
CA ARG A 130 0.05 -14.79 -5.57
C ARG A 130 1.50 -15.14 -5.26
N PHE A 131 1.74 -16.38 -4.86
CA PHE A 131 3.08 -16.94 -4.74
C PHE A 131 3.22 -18.02 -5.81
N LEU A 132 4.04 -17.76 -6.83
CA LEU A 132 4.15 -18.61 -8.01
C LEU A 132 5.61 -19.02 -8.24
N PRO A 133 5.91 -20.32 -8.40
CA PRO A 133 7.24 -20.75 -8.83
C PRO A 133 7.57 -20.16 -10.20
N ILE A 134 8.75 -19.59 -10.36
CA ILE A 134 9.25 -19.12 -11.65
C ILE A 134 9.68 -20.35 -12.45
N ALA A 135 9.19 -20.46 -13.68
CA ALA A 135 9.51 -21.57 -14.55
C ALA A 135 10.98 -21.49 -14.99
N ASP A 136 11.68 -22.59 -14.80
CA ASP A 136 13.07 -22.76 -15.20
C ASP A 136 13.11 -23.47 -16.55
N ARG A 137 13.87 -22.90 -17.50
CA ARG A 137 13.95 -23.41 -18.87
C ARG A 137 14.43 -24.86 -18.94
N ASP A 138 15.33 -25.27 -18.06
CA ASP A 138 15.95 -26.60 -18.04
C ASP A 138 15.13 -27.61 -17.22
N GLN A 139 14.44 -27.17 -16.18
CA GLN A 139 13.53 -28.05 -15.42
C GLN A 139 12.18 -28.24 -16.11
N ASN A 140 11.65 -27.20 -16.76
CA ASN A 140 10.31 -27.17 -17.33
C ASN A 140 10.32 -27.32 -18.86
N ILE A 141 11.09 -28.27 -19.39
CA ILE A 141 11.31 -28.47 -20.84
C ILE A 141 10.00 -28.62 -21.63
N SER A 142 9.01 -29.33 -21.09
CA SER A 142 7.72 -29.50 -21.77
C SER A 142 6.95 -28.18 -21.87
N LEU A 143 7.08 -27.31 -20.86
CA LEU A 143 6.43 -26.01 -20.83
C LEU A 143 7.18 -25.00 -21.73
N SER A 144 8.51 -25.00 -21.71
CA SER A 144 9.31 -24.15 -22.61
C SER A 144 9.04 -24.46 -24.08
N LYS A 145 9.07 -25.74 -24.47
CA LYS A 145 8.71 -26.16 -25.83
C LYS A 145 7.29 -25.77 -26.20
N ARG A 146 6.35 -25.86 -25.26
CA ARG A 146 4.95 -25.47 -25.50
C ARG A 146 4.84 -24.00 -25.84
N VAL A 147 5.43 -23.11 -25.04
CA VAL A 147 5.33 -21.66 -25.30
C VAL A 147 6.09 -21.25 -26.56
N GLU A 148 7.19 -21.91 -26.88
CA GLU A 148 7.92 -21.70 -28.14
C GLU A 148 7.10 -22.13 -29.37
N GLN A 149 6.34 -23.22 -29.28
CA GLN A 149 5.49 -23.71 -30.37
C GLN A 149 4.17 -22.93 -30.48
N ALA A 150 3.59 -22.53 -29.35
CA ALA A 150 2.31 -21.82 -29.31
C ALA A 150 2.47 -20.31 -29.63
N GLY A 151 3.68 -19.78 -29.51
CA GLY A 151 4.01 -18.38 -29.82
C GLY A 151 4.21 -18.09 -31.31
N ASP A 152 3.75 -18.94 -32.23
CA ASP A 152 3.73 -18.68 -33.67
C ASP A 152 2.29 -18.75 -34.23
N PRO A 153 1.57 -17.62 -34.34
CA PRO A 153 2.03 -16.26 -34.05
C PRO A 153 2.09 -15.95 -32.53
N PRO A 154 2.88 -14.94 -32.12
CA PRO A 154 2.98 -14.53 -30.72
C PRO A 154 1.63 -14.17 -30.11
N SER A 155 1.45 -14.52 -28.82
CA SER A 155 0.21 -14.26 -28.08
C SER A 155 0.49 -13.40 -26.86
N LEU A 156 -0.35 -12.37 -26.68
CA LEU A 156 -0.36 -11.51 -25.49
C LEU A 156 -1.18 -12.09 -24.33
N SER A 157 -1.81 -13.27 -24.51
CA SER A 157 -2.49 -13.98 -23.41
C SER A 157 -1.52 -14.14 -22.23
N ARG A 158 -1.96 -13.74 -21.02
CA ARG A 158 -1.17 -13.96 -19.81
C ARG A 158 -1.17 -15.43 -19.41
N ASP A 159 -2.23 -16.16 -19.71
CA ASP A 159 -2.35 -17.57 -19.34
C ASP A 159 -1.83 -18.48 -20.44
N VAL A 160 -1.05 -19.48 -20.03
CA VAL A 160 -0.57 -20.58 -20.85
C VAL A 160 -1.44 -21.80 -20.56
N LEU A 161 -2.20 -22.21 -21.56
CA LEU A 161 -3.12 -23.33 -21.44
C LEU A 161 -2.48 -24.65 -21.86
N ASN A 162 -2.90 -25.71 -21.18
CA ASN A 162 -2.66 -27.07 -21.59
C ASN A 162 -3.68 -27.49 -22.66
N THR A 163 -3.49 -28.68 -23.26
CA THR A 163 -4.37 -29.19 -24.33
C THR A 163 -5.81 -29.45 -23.90
N ASP A 164 -6.03 -29.64 -22.60
CA ASP A 164 -7.35 -29.81 -21.99
C ASP A 164 -7.99 -28.47 -21.56
N GLY A 165 -7.31 -27.34 -21.79
CA GLY A 165 -7.77 -26.00 -21.41
C GLY A 165 -7.41 -25.58 -19.99
N THR A 166 -6.71 -26.42 -19.21
CA THR A 166 -6.23 -26.05 -17.86
C THR A 166 -5.08 -25.04 -17.93
N ILE A 167 -4.98 -24.14 -16.94
CA ILE A 167 -3.89 -23.16 -16.90
C ILE A 167 -2.66 -23.84 -16.28
N VAL A 168 -1.57 -23.94 -17.04
CA VAL A 168 -0.30 -24.56 -16.58
C VAL A 168 0.81 -23.55 -16.35
N GLY A 169 0.59 -22.30 -16.75
CA GLY A 169 1.53 -21.23 -16.48
C GLY A 169 0.91 -19.86 -16.71
N ARG A 170 1.56 -18.85 -16.14
CA ARG A 170 1.16 -17.45 -16.30
C ARG A 170 2.38 -16.57 -16.53
N TRP A 171 2.24 -15.66 -17.48
CA TRP A 171 3.19 -14.60 -17.76
C TRP A 171 3.00 -13.44 -16.78
N VAL A 172 4.09 -13.13 -16.08
CA VAL A 172 4.13 -12.11 -15.03
C VAL A 172 5.18 -11.07 -15.41
N THR A 173 4.80 -9.81 -15.38
CA THR A 173 5.65 -8.70 -15.81
C THR A 173 6.75 -8.45 -14.79
N VAL A 174 8.00 -8.35 -15.25
CA VAL A 174 9.14 -8.07 -14.37
C VAL A 174 9.30 -6.56 -14.19
N GLY A 175 9.29 -6.10 -12.95
CA GLY A 175 9.51 -4.69 -12.62
C GLY A 175 10.97 -4.26 -12.70
N PHE A 176 11.18 -2.95 -12.79
CA PHE A 176 12.49 -2.31 -12.73
C PHE A 176 12.73 -1.64 -11.37
N ASP A 177 14.00 -1.57 -10.98
CA ASP A 177 14.45 -0.91 -9.76
C ASP A 177 14.75 0.55 -10.04
N ASP A 178 13.73 1.39 -9.89
CA ASP A 178 13.79 2.82 -10.18
C ASP A 178 14.79 3.60 -9.30
N THR A 179 15.37 2.96 -8.28
CA THR A 179 16.35 3.57 -7.37
C THR A 179 17.81 3.22 -7.71
N ALA A 180 18.03 2.15 -8.47
CA ALA A 180 19.35 1.72 -8.94
C ALA A 180 19.80 2.56 -10.13
N MET A 181 20.03 3.85 -9.92
CA MET A 181 20.72 4.70 -10.90
C MET A 181 22.22 4.40 -10.85
N LEU A 182 22.62 3.32 -11.52
CA LEU A 182 24.02 3.11 -11.86
C LEU A 182 24.41 4.09 -12.97
N ASN A 183 25.49 4.82 -12.73
CA ASN A 183 26.16 5.75 -13.63
C ASN A 183 25.79 5.57 -15.13
N ASP A 184 24.96 6.49 -15.62
CA ASP A 184 24.36 6.56 -16.96
C ASP A 184 23.34 5.45 -17.35
N ARG A 185 22.08 5.71 -16.98
CA ARG A 185 20.81 5.41 -17.69
C ARG A 185 20.22 3.99 -17.71
N ILE A 186 20.76 3.02 -16.99
CA ILE A 186 20.19 1.65 -17.02
C ILE A 186 19.58 1.29 -15.67
N THR A 187 18.25 1.28 -15.64
CA THR A 187 17.45 0.78 -14.52
C THR A 187 17.54 -0.74 -14.49
N SER A 188 18.07 -1.33 -13.40
CA SER A 188 18.19 -2.79 -13.25
C SER A 188 16.82 -3.44 -13.02
N LEU A 189 16.69 -4.74 -13.29
CA LEU A 189 15.47 -5.48 -12.90
C LEU A 189 15.34 -5.61 -11.38
N ASN A 190 14.10 -5.68 -10.88
CA ASN A 190 13.81 -5.88 -9.45
C ASN A 190 14.18 -7.29 -8.94
N VAL A 191 14.23 -8.27 -9.83
CA VAL A 191 14.35 -9.70 -9.48
C VAL A 191 15.54 -10.33 -10.21
N ASP A 192 16.32 -11.14 -9.49
CA ASP A 192 17.37 -11.95 -10.12
C ASP A 192 16.72 -13.10 -10.88
N LEU A 193 16.98 -13.23 -12.18
CA LEU A 193 16.41 -14.30 -13.01
C LEU A 193 17.50 -15.30 -13.40
N ARG A 194 17.45 -16.53 -12.88
CA ARG A 194 18.54 -17.51 -13.09
C ARG A 194 18.53 -18.14 -14.48
N SER A 195 17.48 -18.87 -14.81
CA SER A 195 17.29 -19.51 -16.12
C SER A 195 15.82 -19.39 -16.53
N PRO A 196 15.31 -18.16 -16.62
CA PRO A 196 13.89 -17.93 -16.82
C PRO A 196 13.48 -18.30 -18.25
N ILE A 197 12.20 -18.63 -18.39
CA ILE A 197 11.51 -18.54 -19.68
C ILE A 197 10.90 -17.14 -19.73
N VAL A 198 11.31 -16.33 -20.71
CA VAL A 198 10.91 -14.91 -20.83
C VAL A 198 10.27 -14.65 -22.19
N ARG A 199 9.42 -13.63 -22.25
CA ARG A 199 8.90 -13.06 -23.50
C ARG A 199 8.95 -11.53 -23.45
N ASP A 200 8.90 -10.90 -24.61
CA ASP A 200 8.62 -9.47 -24.73
C ASP A 200 7.15 -9.23 -24.32
N SER A 201 6.91 -8.28 -23.41
CA SER A 201 5.56 -8.03 -22.89
C SER A 201 4.69 -7.24 -23.87
N GLU A 202 5.28 -6.49 -24.79
CA GLU A 202 4.59 -5.71 -25.81
C GLU A 202 4.20 -6.57 -27.01
N THR A 203 5.05 -7.51 -27.41
CA THR A 203 4.84 -8.34 -28.63
C THR A 203 4.37 -9.76 -28.33
N GLY A 204 4.64 -10.28 -27.14
CA GLY A 204 4.37 -11.67 -26.77
C GLY A 204 5.40 -12.67 -27.30
N GLU A 205 6.45 -12.21 -27.98
CA GLU A 205 7.49 -13.07 -28.56
C GLU A 205 8.36 -13.69 -27.46
N VAL A 206 8.49 -15.02 -27.45
CA VAL A 206 9.36 -15.73 -26.51
C VAL A 206 10.83 -15.42 -26.82
N LEU A 207 11.55 -14.90 -25.82
CA LEU A 207 12.90 -14.40 -25.99
C LEU A 207 13.94 -15.48 -25.64
N SER A 208 15.02 -15.51 -26.41
CA SER A 208 16.21 -16.31 -26.13
C SER A 208 17.28 -15.44 -25.48
N LEU A 209 17.38 -15.50 -24.15
CA LEU A 209 18.41 -14.77 -23.42
C LEU A 209 19.81 -15.34 -23.71
N PRO A 210 20.79 -14.50 -24.09
CA PRO A 210 22.16 -14.96 -24.26
C PRO A 210 22.76 -15.48 -22.95
N ASN A 211 23.56 -16.54 -23.00
CA ASN A 211 24.19 -17.10 -21.79
C ASN A 211 25.07 -16.09 -21.04
N GLN A 212 25.55 -15.03 -21.70
CA GLN A 212 26.37 -13.98 -21.10
C GLN A 212 25.58 -13.06 -20.15
N VAL A 213 24.25 -12.96 -20.33
CA VAL A 213 23.39 -12.14 -19.45
C VAL A 213 22.86 -12.94 -18.26
N LEU A 214 23.00 -14.27 -18.31
CA LEU A 214 22.65 -15.18 -17.23
C LEU A 214 23.81 -15.30 -16.23
N GLY A 215 23.51 -15.47 -14.93
CA GLY A 215 24.50 -15.62 -13.87
C GLY A 215 24.58 -14.42 -12.92
N ASN A 216 25.79 -14.08 -12.46
CA ASN A 216 25.99 -12.95 -11.53
C ASN A 216 25.60 -11.63 -12.18
N ASP A 217 24.97 -10.74 -11.41
CA ASP A 217 24.50 -9.41 -11.83
C ASP A 217 23.53 -9.46 -13.03
N ASN A 218 22.79 -10.56 -13.17
CA ASN A 218 21.82 -10.77 -14.24
C ASN A 218 20.76 -9.66 -14.33
N LYS A 219 20.34 -9.06 -13.20
CA LYS A 219 19.43 -7.90 -13.17
C LYS A 219 19.87 -6.77 -14.09
N ILE A 220 21.16 -6.43 -14.03
CA ILE A 220 21.75 -5.33 -14.80
C ILE A 220 22.03 -5.78 -16.24
N LYS A 221 22.59 -6.97 -16.41
CA LYS A 221 22.96 -7.50 -17.74
C LYS A 221 21.75 -7.76 -18.62
N ILE A 222 20.66 -8.28 -18.06
CA ILE A 222 19.41 -8.48 -18.78
C ILE A 222 18.80 -7.12 -19.16
N ALA A 223 18.78 -6.14 -18.24
CA ALA A 223 18.30 -4.79 -18.55
C ALA A 223 19.12 -4.11 -19.66
N GLN A 224 20.45 -4.25 -19.63
CA GLN A 224 21.36 -3.80 -20.70
C GLN A 224 21.00 -4.44 -22.05
N TRP A 225 20.88 -5.76 -22.07
CA TRP A 225 20.52 -6.49 -23.27
C TRP A 225 19.14 -6.11 -23.80
N MET A 226 18.14 -5.91 -22.93
CA MET A 226 16.82 -5.42 -23.31
C MET A 226 16.92 -4.06 -24.02
N GLN A 227 17.72 -3.14 -23.49
CA GLN A 227 17.94 -1.84 -24.12
C GLN A 227 18.60 -1.95 -25.50
N GLU A 228 19.59 -2.83 -25.65
CA GLU A 228 20.25 -3.10 -26.95
C GLU A 228 19.28 -3.69 -27.99
N GLN A 229 18.32 -4.49 -27.55
CA GLN A 229 17.29 -5.08 -28.41
C GLN A 229 16.04 -4.19 -28.56
N ALA A 230 16.03 -2.99 -27.97
CA ALA A 230 14.87 -2.10 -27.91
C ALA A 230 13.61 -2.71 -27.25
N ILE A 231 13.81 -3.66 -26.33
CA ILE A 231 12.75 -4.29 -25.52
C ILE A 231 12.51 -3.42 -24.30
N ARG A 232 11.25 -2.99 -24.09
CA ARG A 232 10.90 -2.11 -22.97
C ARG A 232 10.54 -2.84 -21.69
N SER A 233 9.94 -4.02 -21.82
CA SER A 233 9.46 -4.82 -20.69
C SER A 233 9.47 -6.29 -21.05
N ILE A 234 9.77 -7.13 -20.06
CA ILE A 234 9.70 -8.58 -20.21
C ILE A 234 8.69 -9.17 -19.23
N ASP A 235 8.01 -10.22 -19.68
CA ASP A 235 7.29 -11.11 -18.80
C ASP A 235 8.14 -12.36 -18.55
N VAL A 236 8.08 -12.88 -17.34
CA VAL A 236 8.63 -14.20 -16.99
C VAL A 236 7.49 -15.19 -16.83
N LEU A 237 7.72 -16.42 -17.28
CA LEU A 237 6.77 -17.50 -17.10
C LEU A 237 6.83 -18.04 -15.68
N THR A 238 5.67 -18.14 -15.05
CA THR A 238 5.48 -18.76 -13.75
C THR A 238 4.62 -20.01 -13.88
N LEU A 239 4.80 -20.95 -12.96
CA LEU A 239 4.02 -22.19 -12.89
C LEU A 239 2.72 -21.92 -12.12
N VAL A 240 1.60 -22.40 -12.67
CA VAL A 240 0.30 -22.34 -12.02
C VAL A 240 -0.06 -23.75 -11.55
N GLU A 241 -0.22 -23.90 -10.24
CA GLU A 241 -0.60 -25.15 -9.59
C GLU A 241 -1.96 -24.96 -8.94
N GLU A 242 -3.05 -25.24 -9.65
CA GLU A 242 -4.41 -24.95 -9.16
C GLU A 242 -4.70 -25.58 -7.79
N THR A 243 -4.17 -26.78 -7.54
CA THR A 243 -4.40 -27.51 -6.28
C THR A 243 -3.53 -27.03 -5.11
N GLN A 244 -2.45 -26.30 -5.40
CA GLN A 244 -1.49 -25.80 -4.41
C GLN A 244 -1.34 -24.27 -4.49
N ALA A 245 -2.29 -23.58 -5.13
CA ALA A 245 -2.24 -22.14 -5.33
C ALA A 245 -2.23 -21.43 -3.98
N VAL A 246 -1.17 -20.65 -3.74
CA VAL A 246 -1.05 -19.78 -2.56
C VAL A 246 -1.26 -18.33 -2.99
N ASN A 247 -2.22 -17.67 -2.34
CA ASN A 247 -2.69 -16.34 -2.70
C ASN A 247 -2.94 -15.48 -1.44
N GLY A 248 -3.56 -14.30 -1.61
CA GLY A 248 -3.83 -13.38 -0.50
C GLY A 248 -4.80 -13.92 0.58
N GLU A 249 -5.77 -14.78 0.24
CA GLU A 249 -6.71 -15.37 1.23
C GLU A 249 -6.05 -16.41 2.15
N ASP A 250 -4.89 -16.94 1.74
CA ASP A 250 -4.08 -17.86 2.53
C ASP A 250 -3.23 -17.14 3.61
N LEU A 251 -3.25 -15.81 3.63
CA LEU A 251 -2.56 -15.00 4.64
C LEU A 251 -3.42 -14.79 5.89
N ALA A 252 -2.78 -14.90 7.05
CA ALA A 252 -3.31 -14.39 8.31
C ALA A 252 -3.07 -12.87 8.43
N PHE A 253 -1.87 -12.40 8.06
CA PHE A 253 -1.54 -10.98 7.93
C PHE A 253 -0.24 -10.76 7.15
N ALA A 254 -0.04 -9.55 6.65
CA ALA A 254 1.21 -9.07 6.08
C ALA A 254 1.63 -7.76 6.79
N ALA A 255 2.92 -7.58 7.06
CA ALA A 255 3.43 -6.42 7.77
C ALA A 255 4.80 -5.97 7.23
N VAL A 256 5.05 -4.67 7.25
CA VAL A 256 6.39 -4.12 7.02
C VAL A 256 7.27 -4.46 8.21
N THR A 257 8.47 -4.96 7.93
CA THR A 257 9.48 -5.34 8.91
C THR A 257 10.86 -4.91 8.39
N PHE A 258 11.90 -5.29 9.11
CA PHE A 258 13.28 -5.28 8.62
C PHE A 258 13.82 -6.70 8.57
N ASP A 259 14.71 -6.98 7.63
CA ASP A 259 15.40 -8.26 7.52
C ASP A 259 16.59 -8.37 8.50
N GLU A 260 17.36 -9.46 8.41
CA GLU A 260 18.53 -9.70 9.28
C GLU A 260 19.65 -8.66 9.13
N ARG A 261 19.64 -7.89 8.03
CA ARG A 261 20.60 -6.83 7.72
C ARG A 261 20.06 -5.44 8.06
N GLY A 262 18.82 -5.35 8.49
CA GLY A 262 18.14 -4.09 8.80
C GLY A 262 17.53 -3.42 7.56
N ASP A 263 17.42 -4.12 6.44
CA ASP A 263 16.80 -3.61 5.22
C ASP A 263 15.27 -3.76 5.30
N PRO A 264 14.48 -2.78 4.80
CA PRO A 264 13.01 -2.89 4.80
C PRO A 264 12.54 -4.14 4.06
N ALA A 265 11.63 -4.88 4.69
CA ALA A 265 11.08 -6.12 4.16
C ALA A 265 9.58 -6.22 4.44
N VAL A 266 8.92 -7.16 3.77
CA VAL A 266 7.52 -7.51 4.05
C VAL A 266 7.49 -8.92 4.61
N ALA A 267 6.98 -9.06 5.84
CA ALA A 267 6.73 -10.35 6.46
C ALA A 267 5.31 -10.82 6.10
N PHE A 268 5.22 -12.03 5.57
CA PHE A 268 3.95 -12.72 5.32
C PHE A 268 3.75 -13.79 6.39
N THR A 269 2.61 -13.76 7.08
CA THR A 269 2.19 -14.84 7.97
C THR A 269 1.00 -15.54 7.35
N PHE A 270 1.11 -16.84 7.13
CA PHE A 270 0.04 -17.66 6.57
C PHE A 270 -0.91 -18.13 7.65
N ASN A 271 -2.19 -18.34 7.29
CA ASN A 271 -3.11 -19.07 8.14
C ASN A 271 -2.81 -20.59 8.09
N ASP A 272 -3.53 -21.41 8.86
CA ASP A 272 -3.27 -22.86 8.94
C ASP A 272 -3.39 -23.58 7.59
N ALA A 273 -4.32 -23.16 6.73
CA ALA A 273 -4.51 -23.74 5.40
C ALA A 273 -3.40 -23.27 4.45
N GLY A 274 -3.12 -21.97 4.43
CA GLY A 274 -2.07 -21.36 3.63
C GLY A 274 -0.68 -21.91 3.94
N SER A 275 -0.39 -22.16 5.22
CA SER A 275 0.90 -22.74 5.65
C SER A 275 1.13 -24.12 5.03
N LYS A 276 0.08 -24.97 5.00
CA LYS A 276 0.15 -26.31 4.38
C LYS A 276 0.28 -26.24 2.87
N LYS A 277 -0.44 -25.33 2.21
CA LYS A 277 -0.30 -25.12 0.76
C LYS A 277 1.11 -24.63 0.41
N MET A 278 1.65 -23.68 1.17
CA MET A 278 3.00 -23.15 0.97
C MET A 278 4.08 -24.22 1.23
N GLU A 279 3.93 -25.03 2.28
CA GLU A 279 4.80 -26.18 2.53
C GLU A 279 4.77 -27.14 1.33
N ALA A 280 3.57 -27.51 0.86
CA ALA A 280 3.44 -28.40 -0.28
C ALA A 280 4.05 -27.80 -1.56
N LEU A 281 3.80 -26.52 -1.84
CA LEU A 281 4.32 -25.80 -3.01
C LEU A 281 5.85 -25.78 -3.02
N THR A 282 6.46 -25.45 -1.88
CA THR A 282 7.92 -25.38 -1.72
C THR A 282 8.59 -26.75 -1.76
N ILE A 283 7.94 -27.80 -1.24
CA ILE A 283 8.42 -29.18 -1.36
C ILE A 283 8.37 -29.64 -2.82
N THR A 284 7.24 -29.46 -3.51
CA THR A 284 7.06 -29.85 -4.92
C THR A 284 8.11 -29.20 -5.83
N HIS A 285 8.40 -27.92 -5.55
CA HIS A 285 9.30 -27.08 -6.33
C HIS A 285 10.69 -26.95 -5.72
N SER A 286 11.07 -27.83 -4.79
CA SER A 286 12.40 -27.78 -4.17
C SER A 286 13.51 -27.93 -5.22
N PRO A 287 14.67 -27.27 -5.04
CA PRO A 287 15.82 -27.41 -5.92
C PRO A 287 16.18 -28.88 -6.19
N LYS A 288 16.45 -29.22 -7.47
CA LYS A 288 16.86 -30.56 -7.89
C LYS A 288 18.27 -30.51 -8.47
N GLY A 289 19.22 -31.14 -7.78
CA GLY A 289 20.63 -31.10 -8.17
C GLY A 289 21.19 -29.68 -8.11
N ASN A 290 21.71 -29.18 -9.24
CA ASN A 290 22.23 -27.82 -9.35
C ASN A 290 21.17 -26.79 -9.77
N SER A 291 19.95 -27.22 -10.11
CA SER A 291 18.91 -26.29 -10.54
C SER A 291 18.15 -25.78 -9.32
N LEU A 292 18.13 -24.44 -9.19
CA LEU A 292 17.46 -23.73 -8.11
C LEU A 292 16.12 -23.21 -8.61
N THR A 293 15.03 -23.64 -7.97
CA THR A 293 13.71 -23.08 -8.27
C THR A 293 13.52 -21.78 -7.50
N GLN A 294 13.04 -20.75 -8.17
CA GLN A 294 12.76 -19.46 -7.56
C GLN A 294 11.26 -19.35 -7.28
N LEU A 295 10.89 -18.87 -6.10
CA LEU A 295 9.51 -18.53 -5.78
C LEU A 295 9.32 -17.03 -6.00
N GLY A 296 8.42 -16.66 -6.89
CA GLY A 296 8.02 -15.29 -7.14
C GLY A 296 6.88 -14.87 -6.23
N VAL A 297 6.95 -13.65 -5.69
CA VAL A 297 5.79 -12.97 -5.10
C VAL A 297 5.21 -12.08 -6.19
N VAL A 298 3.93 -12.25 -6.51
CA VAL A 298 3.29 -11.57 -7.62
C VAL A 298 2.14 -10.74 -7.09
N LEU A 299 2.14 -9.45 -7.40
CA LEU A 299 1.07 -8.52 -7.07
C LEU A 299 0.55 -7.93 -8.37
N ASP A 300 -0.74 -8.13 -8.67
CA ASP A 300 -1.38 -7.60 -9.88
C ASP A 300 -0.63 -7.93 -11.18
N ASP A 301 -0.20 -9.19 -11.28
CA ASP A 301 0.57 -9.74 -12.40
C ASP A 301 1.93 -9.04 -12.63
N GLN A 302 2.43 -8.32 -11.62
CA GLN A 302 3.81 -7.85 -11.53
C GLN A 302 4.60 -8.69 -10.54
N LEU A 303 5.79 -9.11 -10.95
CA LEU A 303 6.72 -9.82 -10.09
C LEU A 303 7.39 -8.83 -9.15
N ILE A 304 7.08 -8.97 -7.87
CA ILE A 304 7.66 -8.19 -6.79
C ILE A 304 8.65 -9.04 -6.01
N THR A 305 9.81 -8.49 -5.73
CA THR A 305 10.70 -8.98 -4.68
C THR A 305 11.08 -7.82 -3.79
N PRO A 306 11.23 -8.04 -2.47
CA PRO A 306 11.73 -6.99 -1.60
C PRO A 306 13.09 -6.49 -2.11
N HIS A 307 13.17 -5.18 -2.24
CA HIS A 307 14.28 -4.42 -2.80
C HIS A 307 15.50 -4.42 -1.85
N TYR A 308 16.70 -4.44 -2.43
CA TYR A 308 17.98 -4.25 -1.74
C TYR A 308 18.56 -2.89 -2.15
N SER A 309 18.62 -1.93 -1.23
CA SER A 309 19.32 -0.66 -1.41
C SER A 309 20.65 -0.69 -0.65
N PRO A 310 21.81 -0.82 -1.31
CA PRO A 310 23.07 -0.56 -0.63
C PRO A 310 23.16 0.95 -0.36
N ARG A 311 22.92 1.37 0.89
CA ARG A 311 23.25 2.74 1.30
C ARG A 311 24.76 2.93 1.13
N THR A 312 25.16 3.81 0.21
CA THR A 312 26.45 4.48 0.29
C THR A 312 26.42 5.40 1.52
N CYS A 313 27.18 5.03 2.55
CA CYS A 313 27.52 5.89 3.67
C CYS A 313 28.29 7.13 3.21
#